data_AF-A0A4Q3X4U1-F1
#
_entry.id   AF-A0A4Q3X4U1-F1
#
_cell.length_a   1.000
_cell.length_b   1.000
_cell.length_c   1.000
_cell.angle_alpha   90.00
_cell.angle_beta   90.00
_cell.angle_gamma   90.00
#
_symmetry.space_group_name_H-M   'P 1'
#
loop_
_entity.id
_entity.type
_entity.pdbx_description
1 polymer ?
#
loop_
_entity_poly.entity_id
_entity_poly.type
_entity_poly.pdbx_seq_one_letter_code
_entity_poly.pdbx_strand_id
1 'polypeptide(L)'
;MLYNEGELQTAIADGERKLALKRQQRIQEKRRFVVLCVVLGVLVPFSLVAGIVAAKAPSAPSFVLTWPKPKVKQVLAPGQTVLSRSGQPFQVEVTNAEDWDVTWTAAGVESSSISTPWAPAEEKSTLTASCKAKTTGWMRYFAWTWPRRAISLQSTSAQSVGDYGRALEAGSSGAWVYPHVFAAGSVQFDERALPLLASAIPLVPQSELAGQLAPVSAQPTPRLWHLVTDFEGGSTPPAGAVADSTFASLHATDLETSLPQIAGGIVKSAPDASVKFVLRLDK
;
A
#
# COMPACT_ATOMS: atom_id res chain seq x y z
N MET A 1 -25.62 82.44 -39.34
CA MET A 1 -25.77 81.01 -39.00
C MET A 1 -26.37 80.95 -37.61
N LEU A 2 -27.67 80.70 -37.52
CA LEU A 2 -28.38 80.51 -36.25
C LEU A 2 -28.10 79.07 -35.81
N TYR A 3 -27.25 78.90 -34.80
CA TYR A 3 -27.11 77.61 -34.14
C TYR A 3 -28.43 77.30 -33.45
N ASN A 4 -29.03 76.16 -33.81
CA ASN A 4 -30.29 75.72 -33.24
C ASN A 4 -30.03 75.33 -31.77
N GLU A 5 -30.44 76.19 -30.83
CA GLU A 5 -30.15 76.03 -29.40
C GLU A 5 -30.58 74.66 -28.84
N GLY A 6 -31.61 74.04 -29.43
CA GLY A 6 -32.06 72.69 -29.10
C GLY A 6 -31.06 71.57 -29.48
N GLU A 7 -30.32 71.72 -30.58
CA GLU A 7 -29.26 70.78 -30.97
C GLU A 7 -28.02 70.91 -30.07
N LEU A 8 -27.73 72.13 -29.61
CA LEU A 8 -26.63 72.38 -28.69
C LEU A 8 -26.91 71.77 -27.30
N GLN A 9 -28.13 71.93 -26.78
CA GLN A 9 -28.53 71.37 -25.49
C GLN A 9 -28.57 69.83 -25.50
N THR A 10 -29.05 69.23 -26.59
CA THR A 10 -29.05 67.77 -26.74
C THR A 10 -27.63 67.21 -26.85
N ALA A 11 -26.73 67.87 -27.57
CA ALA A 11 -25.32 67.48 -27.65
C ALA A 11 -24.59 67.57 -26.29
N ILE A 12 -24.90 68.59 -25.48
CA ILE A 12 -24.36 68.74 -24.12
C ILE A 12 -24.88 67.61 -23.22
N ALA A 13 -26.18 67.34 -23.22
CA ALA A 13 -26.79 66.28 -22.43
C ALA A 13 -26.26 64.89 -22.81
N ASP A 14 -26.01 64.65 -24.10
CA ASP A 14 -25.46 63.38 -24.59
C ASP A 14 -23.95 63.24 -24.26
N GLY A 15 -23.23 64.36 -24.27
CA GLY A 15 -21.85 64.47 -23.78
C GLY A 15 -21.74 64.15 -22.28
N GLU A 16 -22.63 64.70 -21.46
CA GLU A 16 -22.69 64.42 -20.01
C GLU A 16 -23.04 62.96 -19.71
N ARG A 17 -23.98 62.37 -20.46
CA ARG A 17 -24.31 60.93 -20.34
C ARG A 17 -23.12 60.04 -20.67
N LYS A 18 -22.38 60.33 -21.76
CA LYS A 18 -21.16 59.58 -22.12
C LYS A 18 -20.06 59.76 -21.06
N LEU A 19 -19.92 60.95 -20.47
CA LEU A 19 -18.98 61.21 -19.38
C LEU A 19 -19.35 60.48 -18.10
N ALA A 20 -20.64 60.42 -17.75
CA ALA A 20 -21.15 59.68 -16.61
C ALA A 20 -20.93 58.16 -16.76
N LEU A 21 -21.17 57.61 -17.95
CA LEU A 21 -20.89 56.20 -18.27
C LEU A 21 -19.39 55.88 -18.18
N LYS A 22 -18.50 56.73 -18.73
CA LYS A 22 -17.04 56.55 -18.59
C LYS A 22 -16.56 56.64 -17.14
N ARG A 23 -17.16 57.51 -16.32
CA ARG A 23 -16.88 57.60 -14.88
C ARG A 23 -17.32 56.32 -14.15
N GLN A 24 -18.52 55.81 -14.44
CA GLN A 24 -18.99 54.54 -13.88
C GLN A 24 -18.11 53.35 -14.29
N GLN A 25 -17.69 53.27 -15.56
CA GLN A 25 -16.77 52.23 -16.03
C GLN A 25 -15.42 52.29 -15.30
N ARG A 26 -14.80 53.47 -15.17
CA ARG A 26 -13.54 53.62 -14.40
C ARG A 26 -13.71 53.25 -12.93
N ILE A 27 -14.84 53.57 -12.31
CA ILE A 27 -15.12 53.18 -10.92
C ILE A 27 -15.28 51.66 -10.81
N GLN A 28 -15.97 51.02 -11.76
CA GLN A 28 -16.09 49.56 -11.79
C GLN A 28 -14.76 48.85 -12.04
N GLU A 29 -13.92 49.34 -12.95
CA GLU A 29 -12.58 48.79 -13.20
C GLU A 29 -11.68 48.90 -11.98
N LYS A 30 -11.67 50.07 -11.30
CA LYS A 30 -10.94 50.24 -10.04
C LYS A 30 -11.45 49.30 -8.95
N ARG A 31 -12.77 49.11 -8.82
CA ARG A 31 -13.35 48.15 -7.87
C ARG A 31 -12.92 46.71 -8.21
N ARG A 32 -12.98 46.31 -9.48
CA ARG A 32 -12.54 44.98 -9.93
C ARG A 32 -11.05 44.77 -9.66
N PHE A 33 -10.22 45.77 -9.90
CA PHE A 33 -8.79 45.72 -9.62
C PHE A 33 -8.50 45.59 -8.12
N VAL A 34 -9.17 46.39 -7.29
CA VAL A 34 -9.03 46.29 -5.82
C VAL A 34 -9.48 44.93 -5.31
N VAL A 35 -10.63 44.41 -5.79
CA VAL A 35 -11.10 43.07 -5.44
C VAL A 35 -10.10 42.01 -5.87
N LEU A 36 -9.53 42.09 -7.08
CA LEU A 36 -8.50 41.18 -7.55
C LEU A 36 -7.24 41.22 -6.67
N CYS A 37 -6.75 42.42 -6.31
CA CYS A 37 -5.60 42.59 -5.42
C CYS A 37 -5.87 42.04 -4.02
N VAL A 38 -7.08 42.21 -3.47
CA VAL A 38 -7.46 41.63 -2.18
C VAL A 38 -7.52 40.11 -2.28
N VAL A 39 -8.14 39.57 -3.34
CA VAL A 39 -8.21 38.12 -3.58
C VAL A 39 -6.83 37.50 -3.73
N LEU A 40 -5.93 38.12 -4.50
CA LEU A 40 -4.53 37.68 -4.64
C LEU A 40 -3.74 37.82 -3.33
N GLY A 41 -3.91 38.95 -2.64
CA GLY A 41 -3.27 39.20 -1.34
C GLY A 41 -3.67 38.19 -0.26
N VAL A 42 -4.85 37.58 -0.39
CA VAL A 42 -5.29 36.46 0.45
C VAL A 42 -4.80 35.12 -0.09
N LEU A 43 -5.01 34.80 -1.38
CA LEU A 43 -4.70 33.48 -1.94
C LEU A 43 -3.21 33.12 -1.90
N VAL A 44 -2.32 34.08 -2.16
CA VAL A 44 -0.87 33.84 -2.20
C VAL A 44 -0.35 33.33 -0.84
N PRO A 45 -0.58 34.02 0.31
CA PRO A 45 -0.13 33.51 1.59
C PRO A 45 -0.78 32.17 1.96
N PHE A 46 -2.06 31.93 1.61
CA PHE A 46 -2.69 30.62 1.82
C PHE A 46 -1.98 29.50 1.04
N SER A 47 -1.64 29.73 -0.22
CA SER A 47 -0.93 28.75 -1.05
C SER A 47 0.50 28.46 -0.55
N LEU A 48 1.20 29.50 -0.08
CA LEU A 48 2.55 29.39 0.47
C LEU A 48 2.55 28.59 1.77
N VAL A 49 1.60 28.88 2.66
CA VAL A 49 1.40 28.10 3.89
C VAL A 49 1.04 26.66 3.57
N ALA A 50 0.11 26.41 2.64
CA ALA A 50 -0.26 25.06 2.24
C ALA A 50 0.93 24.26 1.67
N GLY A 51 1.79 24.89 0.87
CA GLY A 51 3.01 24.27 0.33
C GLY A 51 4.02 23.90 1.42
N ILE A 52 4.27 24.78 2.38
CA ILE A 52 5.15 24.52 3.53
C ILE A 52 4.59 23.38 4.39
N VAL A 53 3.27 23.39 4.64
CA VAL A 53 2.57 22.34 5.41
C VAL A 53 2.70 20.99 4.72
N ALA A 54 2.49 20.92 3.41
CA ALA A 54 2.62 19.69 2.64
C ALA A 54 4.07 19.16 2.63
N ALA A 55 5.06 20.05 2.48
CA ALA A 55 6.48 19.67 2.47
C ALA A 55 7.01 19.18 3.83
N LYS A 56 6.33 19.54 4.93
CA LYS A 56 6.68 19.12 6.29
C LYS A 56 5.77 18.01 6.83
N ALA A 57 4.85 17.51 6.01
CA ALA A 57 3.98 16.40 6.38
C ALA A 57 4.82 15.12 6.58
N PRO A 58 4.63 14.38 7.68
CA PRO A 58 5.23 13.07 7.80
C PRO A 58 4.73 12.14 6.68
N SER A 59 5.61 11.27 6.21
CA SER A 59 5.29 10.28 5.18
C SER A 59 4.20 9.32 5.64
N ALA A 60 3.49 8.70 4.70
CA ALA A 60 2.41 7.78 5.05
C ALA A 60 2.95 6.61 5.89
N PRO A 61 2.34 6.33 7.05
CA PRO A 61 2.74 5.16 7.83
C PRO A 61 2.42 3.87 7.06
N SER A 62 3.19 2.83 7.32
CA SER A 62 2.99 1.47 6.81
C SER A 62 3.10 0.47 7.96
N PHE A 63 2.54 -0.73 7.79
CA PHE A 63 2.65 -1.78 8.79
C PHE A 63 3.98 -2.52 8.66
N VAL A 64 4.60 -2.84 9.78
CA VAL A 64 5.74 -3.75 9.86
C VAL A 64 5.36 -4.92 10.76
N LEU A 65 5.24 -6.12 10.19
CA LEU A 65 5.04 -7.34 10.98
C LEU A 65 6.38 -7.93 11.37
N THR A 66 6.48 -8.43 12.59
CA THR A 66 7.59 -9.26 13.06
C THR A 66 7.04 -10.62 13.49
N TRP A 67 7.45 -11.66 12.77
CA TRP A 67 7.08 -13.04 13.09
C TRP A 67 7.90 -13.56 14.29
N PRO A 68 7.32 -14.43 15.14
CA PRO A 68 8.02 -14.95 16.32
C PRO A 68 9.19 -15.87 15.96
N LYS A 69 9.08 -16.66 14.88
CA LYS A 69 10.13 -17.56 14.36
C LYS A 69 9.95 -17.78 12.86
N PRO A 70 11.00 -17.58 12.03
CA PRO A 70 12.17 -16.73 12.30
C PRO A 70 11.74 -15.27 12.57
N LYS A 71 12.57 -14.47 13.27
CA LYS A 71 12.32 -13.04 13.59
C LYS A 71 12.39 -12.14 12.34
N VAL A 72 11.63 -12.50 11.31
CA VAL A 72 11.55 -11.80 10.04
C VAL A 72 10.64 -10.59 10.21
N LYS A 73 11.19 -9.41 9.88
CA LYS A 73 10.44 -8.16 9.78
C LYS A 73 9.94 -7.97 8.36
N GLN A 74 8.67 -7.63 8.17
CA GLN A 74 8.05 -7.47 6.87
C GLN A 74 7.25 -6.17 6.84
N VAL A 75 7.57 -5.28 5.90
CA VAL A 75 6.74 -4.10 5.63
C VAL A 75 5.58 -4.50 4.74
N LEU A 76 4.36 -4.07 5.07
CA LEU A 76 3.15 -4.29 4.30
C LEU A 76 2.64 -3.00 3.69
N ALA A 77 2.11 -3.13 2.48
CA ALA A 77 1.31 -2.08 1.88
C ALA A 77 -0.03 -1.92 2.63
N PRO A 78 -0.61 -0.71 2.68
CA PRO A 78 -1.96 -0.50 3.20
C PRO A 78 -2.98 -1.43 2.53
N GLY A 79 -3.78 -2.14 3.32
CA GLY A 79 -4.80 -3.06 2.81
C GLY A 79 -4.28 -4.44 2.36
N GLN A 80 -2.98 -4.72 2.54
CA GLN A 80 -2.44 -6.04 2.24
C GLN A 80 -2.98 -7.10 3.20
N THR A 81 -3.29 -8.28 2.66
CA THR A 81 -3.73 -9.44 3.44
C THR A 81 -2.54 -10.32 3.83
N VAL A 82 -2.51 -10.77 5.08
CA VAL A 82 -1.50 -11.70 5.61
C VAL A 82 -2.14 -13.04 5.91
N LEU A 83 -1.49 -14.15 5.51
CA LEU A 83 -1.91 -15.46 6.01
C LEU A 83 -1.37 -15.63 7.42
N SER A 84 -2.20 -16.10 8.33
CA SER A 84 -1.79 -16.50 9.66
C SER A 84 -2.65 -17.68 10.10
N ARG A 85 -2.10 -18.55 10.94
CA ARG A 85 -2.94 -19.55 11.59
C ARG A 85 -3.80 -18.84 12.64
N SER A 86 -5.04 -19.31 12.85
CA SER A 86 -5.85 -18.82 13.97
C SER A 86 -5.07 -18.96 15.28
N GLY A 87 -5.04 -17.89 16.06
CA GLY A 87 -4.30 -17.81 17.32
C GLY A 87 -2.79 -17.67 17.20
N GLN A 88 -2.21 -17.60 15.99
CA GLN A 88 -0.77 -17.40 15.83
C GLN A 88 -0.38 -15.95 16.15
N PRO A 89 0.43 -15.70 17.20
CA PRO A 89 0.81 -14.35 17.56
C PRO A 89 1.93 -13.84 16.66
N PHE A 90 1.85 -12.56 16.30
CA PHE A 90 2.95 -11.80 15.71
C PHE A 90 2.90 -10.36 16.20
N GLN A 91 4.01 -9.65 16.11
CA GLN A 91 4.08 -8.25 16.53
C GLN A 91 3.86 -7.35 15.32
N VAL A 92 2.97 -6.37 15.44
CA VAL A 92 2.71 -5.38 14.38
C VAL A 92 3.17 -4.01 14.87
N GLU A 93 3.96 -3.32 14.05
CA GLU A 93 4.50 -1.98 14.30
C GLU A 93 4.10 -1.03 13.17
N VAL A 94 4.09 0.27 13.42
CA VAL A 94 3.88 1.30 12.38
C VAL A 94 5.20 2.00 12.08
N THR A 95 5.52 2.24 10.80
CA THR A 95 6.73 2.98 10.41
C THR A 95 6.67 4.46 10.82
N ASN A 96 7.83 5.04 11.16
CA ASN A 96 7.99 6.44 11.59
C ASN A 96 7.10 6.80 12.79
N ALA A 97 6.84 5.86 13.70
CA ALA A 97 5.91 6.04 14.81
C ALA A 97 6.29 7.18 15.79
N GLU A 98 7.52 7.67 15.74
CA GLU A 98 7.94 8.90 16.40
C GLU A 98 7.09 10.11 15.96
N ASP A 99 6.59 10.14 14.72
CA ASP A 99 5.80 11.23 14.15
C ASP A 99 4.28 11.05 14.34
N TRP A 100 3.83 9.90 14.85
CA TRP A 100 2.41 9.53 14.89
C TRP A 100 1.95 9.08 16.28
N ASP A 101 0.77 9.54 16.69
CA ASP A 101 -0.02 8.92 17.75
C ASP A 101 -0.83 7.79 17.13
N VAL A 102 -0.59 6.55 17.58
CA VAL A 102 -1.16 5.34 17.00
C VAL A 102 -2.16 4.72 17.98
N THR A 103 -3.36 4.45 17.47
CA THR A 103 -4.40 3.68 18.16
C THR A 103 -4.69 2.42 17.35
N TRP A 104 -4.54 1.27 17.98
CA TRP A 104 -4.85 -0.03 17.38
C TRP A 104 -6.25 -0.46 17.78
N THR A 105 -6.99 -1.03 16.84
CA THR A 105 -8.32 -1.57 17.05
C THR A 105 -8.42 -2.95 16.41
N ALA A 106 -8.72 -3.97 17.22
CA ALA A 106 -9.00 -5.33 16.75
C ALA A 106 -10.22 -5.87 17.51
N ALA A 107 -11.23 -6.38 16.78
CA ALA A 107 -12.46 -6.93 17.37
C ALA A 107 -13.11 -6.03 18.46
N GLY A 108 -13.04 -4.71 18.29
CA GLY A 108 -13.59 -3.73 19.24
C GLY A 108 -12.71 -3.43 20.46
N VAL A 109 -11.56 -4.10 20.62
CA VAL A 109 -10.57 -3.79 21.66
C VAL A 109 -9.60 -2.74 21.14
N GLU A 110 -9.41 -1.67 21.91
CA GLU A 110 -8.48 -0.60 21.59
C GLU A 110 -7.21 -0.68 22.44
N SER A 111 -6.07 -0.39 21.83
CA SER A 111 -4.80 -0.20 22.54
C SER A 111 -4.03 0.98 21.98
N SER A 112 -3.33 1.70 22.86
CA SER A 112 -2.47 2.82 22.48
C SER A 112 -1.01 2.45 22.70
N SER A 113 -0.32 2.20 21.59
CA SER A 113 1.10 1.82 21.59
C SER A 113 1.66 1.96 20.18
N ILE A 114 2.99 2.06 20.07
CA ILE A 114 3.69 2.11 18.77
C ILE A 114 3.67 0.72 18.08
N SER A 115 3.56 -0.34 18.88
CA SER A 115 3.46 -1.72 18.44
C SER A 115 2.41 -2.46 19.24
N THR A 116 1.69 -3.38 18.61
CA THR A 116 0.74 -4.26 19.31
C THR A 116 1.01 -5.72 18.96
N PRO A 117 1.08 -6.63 19.96
CA PRO A 117 1.00 -8.05 19.67
C PRO A 117 -0.42 -8.36 19.17
N TRP A 118 -0.53 -9.04 18.05
CA TRP A 118 -1.82 -9.44 17.51
C TRP A 118 -1.79 -10.93 17.19
N ALA A 119 -2.86 -11.61 17.62
CA ALA A 119 -3.17 -12.97 17.22
C ALA A 119 -4.58 -12.94 16.64
N PRO A 120 -4.75 -13.27 15.35
CA PRO A 120 -6.07 -13.27 14.73
C PRO A 120 -6.91 -14.38 15.35
N ALA A 121 -8.07 -14.01 15.89
CA ALA A 121 -8.97 -14.95 16.57
C ALA A 121 -9.67 -15.88 15.56
N GLU A 122 -10.10 -15.33 14.43
CA GLU A 122 -10.90 -16.01 13.41
C GLU A 122 -10.31 -15.88 12.00
N GLU A 123 -10.85 -16.67 11.05
CA GLU A 123 -10.33 -16.80 9.68
C GLU A 123 -10.25 -15.48 8.89
N LYS A 124 -10.98 -14.44 9.30
CA LYS A 124 -11.01 -13.12 8.65
C LYS A 124 -10.89 -11.97 9.66
N SER A 125 -9.94 -12.09 10.57
CA SER A 125 -9.70 -11.03 11.56
C SER A 125 -9.09 -9.79 10.89
N THR A 126 -9.52 -8.60 11.34
CA THR A 126 -8.98 -7.33 10.87
C THR A 126 -8.38 -6.57 12.04
N LEU A 127 -7.14 -6.11 11.88
CA LEU A 127 -6.47 -5.17 12.75
C LEU A 127 -6.41 -3.82 12.04
N THR A 128 -6.92 -2.78 12.68
CA THR A 128 -6.86 -1.41 12.16
C THR A 128 -5.96 -0.55 13.02
N ALA A 129 -5.12 0.28 12.41
CA ALA A 129 -4.38 1.32 13.09
C ALA A 129 -4.86 2.69 12.63
N SER A 130 -5.31 3.50 13.58
CA SER A 130 -5.61 4.91 13.39
C SER A 130 -4.40 5.74 13.78
N CYS A 131 -3.82 6.45 12.82
CA CYS A 131 -2.63 7.27 13.00
C CYS A 131 -3.03 8.74 12.92
N LYS A 132 -2.70 9.50 13.97
CA LYS A 132 -2.82 10.95 14.01
C LYS A 132 -1.41 11.54 14.07
N ALA A 133 -1.08 12.47 13.17
CA ALA A 133 0.24 13.11 13.22
C ALA A 133 0.40 13.84 14.55
N LYS A 134 1.54 13.63 15.23
CA LYS A 134 1.86 14.37 16.44
C LYS A 134 1.97 15.84 16.10
N THR A 135 1.50 16.67 17.02
CA THR A 135 1.58 18.12 16.89
C THR A 135 3.04 18.54 17.05
N THR A 136 3.77 18.62 15.94
CA THR A 136 5.06 19.30 15.89
C THR A 136 4.81 20.80 16.17
N GLY A 137 5.70 21.46 16.93
CA GLY A 137 5.49 22.72 17.66
C GLY A 137 5.06 23.99 16.89
N TRP A 138 4.53 23.87 15.67
CA TRP A 138 4.02 24.95 14.82
C TRP A 138 2.63 25.48 15.24
N MET A 139 1.92 24.79 16.15
CA MET A 139 0.59 25.21 16.65
C MET A 139 0.59 26.58 17.35
N ARG A 140 1.74 27.22 17.59
CA ARG A 140 1.77 28.59 18.14
C ARG A 140 1.28 29.67 17.17
N TYR A 141 1.19 29.39 15.85
CA TYR A 141 0.80 30.41 14.87
C TYR A 141 -0.38 30.01 13.98
N PHE A 142 -0.62 28.70 13.78
CA PHE A 142 -1.74 28.20 12.98
C PHE A 142 -2.23 26.85 13.55
N ALA A 143 -3.54 26.70 13.71
CA ALA A 143 -4.15 25.43 14.09
C ALA A 143 -4.68 24.73 12.83
N TRP A 144 -4.05 23.62 12.45
CA TRP A 144 -4.56 22.72 11.41
C TRP A 144 -4.76 21.33 12.00
N THR A 145 -5.80 20.64 11.52
CA THR A 145 -6.02 19.24 11.84
C THR A 145 -5.54 18.40 10.67
N TRP A 146 -4.50 17.60 10.89
CA TRP A 146 -4.15 16.56 9.93
C TRP A 146 -5.30 15.54 9.88
N PRO A 147 -5.74 15.11 8.68
CA PRO A 147 -6.70 14.03 8.59
C PRO A 147 -6.11 12.79 9.26
N ARG A 148 -6.94 12.12 10.07
CA ARG A 148 -6.59 10.81 10.61
C ARG A 148 -6.36 9.86 9.44
N ARG A 149 -5.30 9.06 9.52
CA ARG A 149 -5.03 8.00 8.55
C ARG A 149 -5.39 6.68 9.19
N ALA A 150 -6.23 5.90 8.52
CA ALA A 150 -6.51 4.53 8.93
C ALA A 150 -5.77 3.58 7.99
N ILE A 151 -5.06 2.61 8.57
CA ILE A 151 -4.46 1.51 7.83
C ILE A 151 -5.09 0.24 8.38
N SER A 152 -5.56 -0.63 7.49
CA SER A 152 -6.11 -1.93 7.86
C SER A 152 -5.19 -3.06 7.41
N LEU A 153 -5.03 -4.02 8.30
CA LEU A 153 -4.37 -5.30 8.08
C LEU A 153 -5.45 -6.37 8.19
N GLN A 154 -5.63 -7.14 7.12
CA GLN A 154 -6.53 -8.28 7.12
C GLN A 154 -5.71 -9.55 7.29
N SER A 155 -6.14 -10.43 8.18
CA SER A 155 -5.65 -11.80 8.20
C SER A 155 -6.61 -12.68 7.43
N THR A 156 -6.06 -13.64 6.71
CA THR A 156 -6.78 -14.82 6.27
C THR A 156 -6.12 -16.05 6.89
N SER A 157 -6.86 -17.13 7.14
CA SER A 157 -6.27 -18.41 7.56
C SER A 157 -6.51 -19.47 6.50
N ALA A 158 -5.51 -20.32 6.26
CA ALA A 158 -5.68 -21.46 5.40
C ALA A 158 -6.58 -22.51 6.09
N GLN A 159 -7.57 -22.99 5.37
CA GLN A 159 -8.49 -24.04 5.82
C GLN A 159 -7.79 -25.40 5.75
N SER A 160 -7.99 -26.24 6.77
CA SER A 160 -7.44 -27.60 6.77
C SER A 160 -8.16 -28.48 5.76
N VAL A 161 -7.40 -29.16 4.91
CA VAL A 161 -7.89 -30.18 3.98
C VAL A 161 -7.09 -31.45 4.27
N GLY A 162 -7.66 -32.35 5.07
CA GLY A 162 -6.92 -33.51 5.59
C GLY A 162 -5.84 -33.12 6.62
N ASP A 163 -4.85 -34.00 6.80
CA ASP A 163 -3.84 -33.87 7.86
C ASP A 163 -2.79 -32.79 7.56
N TYR A 164 -2.38 -32.67 6.28
CA TYR A 164 -1.30 -31.77 5.83
C TYR A 164 -1.73 -30.79 4.74
N GLY A 165 -2.88 -31.03 4.09
CA GLY A 165 -3.40 -30.16 3.05
C GLY A 165 -3.98 -28.89 3.63
N ARG A 166 -3.78 -27.80 2.91
CA ARG A 166 -4.24 -26.46 3.24
C ARG A 166 -4.87 -25.83 2.01
N ALA A 167 -6.03 -25.21 2.16
CA ALA A 167 -6.70 -24.44 1.12
C ALA A 167 -6.75 -22.97 1.51
N LEU A 168 -6.48 -22.07 0.57
CA LEU A 168 -6.52 -20.64 0.80
C LEU A 168 -7.06 -19.88 -0.40
N GLU A 169 -7.98 -18.96 -0.13
CA GLU A 169 -8.44 -17.93 -1.07
C GLU A 169 -7.60 -16.66 -0.92
N ALA A 170 -6.47 -16.59 -1.62
CA ALA A 170 -5.67 -15.36 -1.67
C ALA A 170 -6.25 -14.42 -2.72
N GLY A 171 -6.62 -13.19 -2.32
CA GLY A 171 -7.07 -12.16 -3.26
C GLY A 171 -6.03 -11.77 -4.30
N SER A 172 -6.36 -10.82 -5.18
CA SER A 172 -5.46 -10.37 -6.28
C SER A 172 -4.11 -9.80 -5.81
N SER A 173 -4.00 -9.41 -4.54
CA SER A 173 -2.76 -8.93 -3.92
C SER A 173 -1.85 -10.04 -3.36
N GLY A 174 -2.33 -11.29 -3.32
CA GLY A 174 -1.62 -12.46 -2.82
C GLY A 174 -1.34 -12.45 -1.30
N ALA A 175 -1.56 -13.59 -0.63
CA ALA A 175 -1.31 -13.77 0.80
C ALA A 175 0.05 -14.42 1.07
N TRP A 176 0.73 -14.02 2.14
CA TRP A 176 2.05 -14.55 2.48
C TRP A 176 1.93 -15.75 3.43
N VAL A 177 2.53 -16.90 3.12
CA VAL A 177 2.29 -18.19 3.79
C VAL A 177 3.45 -18.61 4.71
N TYR A 178 4.69 -18.27 4.35
CA TYR A 178 5.91 -18.60 5.09
C TYR A 178 7.02 -17.59 4.77
N PRO A 179 8.08 -17.41 5.59
CA PRO A 179 9.26 -16.53 5.41
C PRO A 179 9.64 -15.99 4.03
N HIS A 180 9.45 -16.69 2.92
CA HIS A 180 9.57 -16.12 1.58
C HIS A 180 8.65 -16.79 0.55
N VAL A 181 7.60 -17.47 1.03
CA VAL A 181 6.62 -18.22 0.24
C VAL A 181 5.28 -17.50 0.32
N PHE A 182 4.65 -17.28 -0.82
CA PHE A 182 3.31 -16.68 -0.88
C PHE A 182 2.36 -17.47 -1.73
N ALA A 183 1.07 -17.23 -1.60
CA ALA A 183 0.01 -17.72 -2.48
C ALA A 183 -0.69 -16.54 -3.14
N ALA A 184 -1.09 -16.67 -4.39
CA ALA A 184 -2.04 -15.77 -5.04
C ALA A 184 -3.12 -16.57 -5.76
N GLY A 185 -4.35 -16.07 -5.71
CA GLY A 185 -5.52 -16.83 -6.12
C GLY A 185 -5.91 -17.92 -5.13
N SER A 186 -6.77 -18.82 -5.58
CA SER A 186 -7.41 -19.88 -4.79
C SER A 186 -6.56 -21.15 -4.75
N VAL A 187 -5.53 -21.21 -3.90
CA VAL A 187 -4.52 -22.29 -3.93
C VAL A 187 -4.77 -23.35 -2.86
N GLN A 188 -4.61 -24.62 -3.22
CA GLN A 188 -4.42 -25.74 -2.29
C GLN A 188 -2.95 -26.16 -2.27
N PHE A 189 -2.39 -26.42 -1.09
CA PHE A 189 -0.98 -26.78 -0.91
C PHE A 189 -0.78 -27.72 0.28
N ASP A 190 0.30 -28.50 0.25
CA ASP A 190 0.79 -29.29 1.37
C ASP A 190 1.65 -28.40 2.27
N GLU A 191 1.25 -28.25 3.53
CA GLU A 191 1.95 -27.41 4.50
C GLU A 191 3.40 -27.86 4.74
N ARG A 192 3.72 -29.13 4.51
CA ARG A 192 5.08 -29.67 4.64
C ARG A 192 6.03 -29.17 3.54
N ALA A 193 5.50 -28.67 2.42
CA ALA A 193 6.31 -28.09 1.37
C ALA A 193 6.89 -26.72 1.75
N LEU A 194 6.24 -25.97 2.66
CA LEU A 194 6.65 -24.59 2.97
C LEU A 194 8.04 -24.50 3.60
N PRO A 195 8.39 -25.32 4.62
CA PRO A 195 9.75 -25.32 5.16
C PRO A 195 10.79 -25.77 4.13
N LEU A 196 10.43 -26.69 3.22
CA LEU A 196 11.30 -27.14 2.14
C LEU A 196 11.62 -26.01 1.16
N LEU A 197 10.59 -25.31 0.66
CA LEU A 197 10.75 -24.15 -0.22
C LEU A 197 11.57 -23.04 0.44
N ALA A 198 11.37 -22.82 1.74
CA ALA A 198 12.17 -21.86 2.50
C ALA A 198 13.61 -22.31 2.75
N SER A 199 13.84 -23.60 2.95
CA SER A 199 15.19 -24.15 3.09
C SER A 199 16.00 -24.13 1.80
N ALA A 200 15.32 -24.03 0.65
CA ALA A 200 15.97 -23.90 -0.65
C ALA A 200 16.51 -22.48 -0.92
N ILE A 201 16.13 -21.49 -0.11
CA ILE A 201 16.48 -20.07 -0.31
C ILE A 201 17.98 -19.80 -0.21
N PRO A 202 18.73 -20.33 0.78
CA PRO A 202 20.18 -20.13 0.84
C PRO A 202 20.93 -20.75 -0.35
N LEU A 203 20.26 -21.59 -1.15
CA LEU A 203 20.81 -22.20 -2.36
C LEU A 203 20.58 -21.34 -3.60
N VAL A 204 19.76 -20.29 -3.50
CA VAL A 204 19.59 -19.28 -4.55
C VAL A 204 20.74 -18.27 -4.44
N PRO A 205 21.51 -18.03 -5.53
CA PRO A 205 22.60 -17.07 -5.51
C PRO A 205 22.16 -15.70 -4.97
N GLN A 206 23.00 -15.07 -4.14
CA GLN A 206 22.65 -13.81 -3.48
C GLN A 206 22.39 -12.66 -4.47
N SER A 207 22.98 -12.71 -5.66
CA SER A 207 22.70 -11.81 -6.78
C SER A 207 21.28 -11.93 -7.34
N GLU A 208 20.65 -13.10 -7.20
CA GLU A 208 19.29 -13.40 -7.66
C GLU A 208 18.25 -13.16 -6.56
N LEU A 209 18.69 -13.12 -5.30
CA LEU A 209 17.91 -12.65 -4.17
C LEU A 209 17.75 -11.13 -4.28
N ALA A 210 16.92 -10.68 -5.23
CA ALA A 210 16.43 -9.32 -5.25
C ALA A 210 15.72 -9.05 -3.91
N GLY A 211 16.43 -8.40 -2.99
CA GLY A 211 15.95 -8.02 -1.65
C GLY A 211 15.77 -9.18 -0.66
N GLN A 212 16.88 -9.66 -0.08
CA GLN A 212 16.82 -10.07 1.33
C GLN A 212 16.30 -8.88 2.14
N LEU A 213 15.02 -8.93 2.55
CA LEU A 213 14.35 -8.05 3.52
C LEU A 213 15.03 -6.69 3.68
N ALA A 214 14.96 -5.82 2.66
CA ALA A 214 15.44 -4.46 2.81
C ALA A 214 14.60 -3.79 3.92
N PRO A 215 15.21 -3.39 5.04
CA PRO A 215 14.50 -2.60 6.03
C PRO A 215 14.16 -1.27 5.35
N VAL A 216 12.87 -0.96 5.28
CA VAL A 216 12.35 0.34 4.78
C VAL A 216 12.56 0.54 3.26
N SER A 217 11.78 -0.17 2.44
CA SER A 217 11.58 0.20 1.02
C SER A 217 10.13 0.60 0.80
N ALA A 218 9.90 1.74 0.12
CA ALA A 218 8.57 2.21 -0.27
C ALA A 218 7.88 1.30 -1.31
N GLN A 219 8.62 0.34 -1.89
CA GLN A 219 8.10 -0.69 -2.78
C GLN A 219 8.40 -2.08 -2.19
N PRO A 220 7.37 -2.92 -1.97
CA PRO A 220 7.58 -4.26 -1.45
C PRO A 220 8.43 -5.06 -2.43
N THR A 221 9.44 -5.74 -1.90
CA THR A 221 10.32 -6.61 -2.69
C THR A 221 9.49 -7.71 -3.37
N PRO A 222 9.72 -8.01 -4.67
CA PRO A 222 9.13 -9.18 -5.31
C PRO A 222 9.51 -10.44 -4.54
N ARG A 223 8.52 -11.30 -4.31
CA ARG A 223 8.65 -12.47 -3.45
C ARG A 223 9.39 -13.59 -4.21
N LEU A 224 10.17 -14.38 -3.48
CA LEU A 224 11.02 -15.40 -4.08
C LEU A 224 10.22 -16.63 -4.55
N TRP A 225 9.36 -17.19 -3.71
CA TRP A 225 8.55 -18.38 -4.05
C TRP A 225 7.06 -18.09 -4.06
N HIS A 226 6.36 -18.42 -5.13
CA HIS A 226 4.91 -18.27 -5.29
C HIS A 226 4.19 -19.62 -5.44
N LEU A 227 3.33 -19.99 -4.51
CA LEU A 227 2.36 -21.06 -4.66
C LEU A 227 1.32 -20.66 -5.69
N VAL A 228 1.13 -21.52 -6.68
CA VAL A 228 0.21 -21.32 -7.80
C VAL A 228 -0.77 -22.48 -7.88
N THR A 229 -1.98 -22.21 -8.35
CA THR A 229 -2.99 -23.26 -8.58
C THR A 229 -2.63 -24.15 -9.75
N ASP A 230 -2.11 -23.54 -10.81
CA ASP A 230 -1.77 -24.22 -12.06
C ASP A 230 -0.53 -23.54 -12.68
N PHE A 231 0.46 -24.35 -13.06
CA PHE A 231 1.48 -23.92 -14.02
C PHE A 231 0.78 -23.84 -15.39
N GLU A 232 0.37 -22.64 -15.82
CA GLU A 232 -0.53 -22.40 -16.96
C GLU A 232 -0.50 -23.45 -18.09
N GLY A 233 -1.60 -24.19 -18.19
CA GLY A 233 -2.18 -24.66 -19.43
C GLY A 233 -3.68 -24.68 -19.21
N GLY A 234 -4.45 -23.93 -19.99
CA GLY A 234 -5.90 -23.69 -19.85
C GLY A 234 -6.81 -24.91 -19.97
N SER A 235 -6.54 -25.94 -19.18
CA SER A 235 -7.36 -27.12 -19.00
C SER A 235 -7.39 -27.37 -17.51
N THR A 236 -8.58 -27.18 -16.93
CA THR A 236 -8.93 -27.66 -15.60
C THR A 236 -8.27 -29.01 -15.37
N PRO A 237 -7.48 -29.21 -14.29
CA PRO A 237 -6.84 -30.48 -14.05
C PRO A 237 -7.92 -31.58 -14.01
N PRO A 238 -7.69 -32.73 -14.67
CA PRO A 238 -8.67 -33.82 -14.68
C PRO A 238 -9.00 -34.20 -13.23
N ALA A 239 -10.29 -34.27 -12.93
CA ALA A 239 -10.80 -34.63 -11.62
C ALA A 239 -10.15 -35.96 -11.17
N GLY A 240 -9.25 -35.87 -10.18
CA GLY A 240 -8.64 -37.04 -9.52
C GLY A 240 -7.11 -37.15 -9.56
N ALA A 241 -6.37 -36.37 -10.36
CA ALA A 241 -4.91 -36.57 -10.51
C ALA A 241 -4.01 -35.59 -9.71
N VAL A 242 -4.55 -34.49 -9.18
CA VAL A 242 -3.76 -33.32 -8.72
C VAL A 242 -3.93 -33.01 -7.22
N ALA A 243 -4.83 -33.70 -6.51
CA ALA A 243 -5.22 -33.33 -5.15
C ALA A 243 -4.07 -33.27 -4.12
N ASP A 244 -2.98 -34.00 -4.35
CA ASP A 244 -1.85 -34.12 -3.40
C ASP A 244 -0.55 -33.44 -3.87
N SER A 245 -0.56 -32.67 -4.96
CA SER A 245 0.64 -31.98 -5.47
C SER A 245 0.68 -30.51 -5.07
N THR A 246 1.83 -30.03 -4.61
CA THR A 246 2.06 -28.60 -4.32
C THR A 246 2.86 -27.97 -5.45
N PHE A 247 2.31 -26.93 -6.08
CA PHE A 247 2.99 -26.18 -7.12
C PHE A 247 3.54 -24.87 -6.57
N ALA A 248 4.78 -24.55 -6.93
CA ALA A 248 5.41 -23.28 -6.62
C ALA A 248 6.25 -22.79 -7.80
N SER A 249 6.18 -21.49 -8.11
CA SER A 249 7.10 -20.82 -9.03
C SER A 249 8.18 -20.06 -8.27
N LEU A 250 9.40 -20.08 -8.80
CA LEU A 250 10.54 -19.34 -8.29
C LEU A 250 10.78 -18.09 -9.16
N HIS A 251 10.83 -16.92 -8.53
CA HIS A 251 11.24 -15.69 -9.19
C HIS A 251 12.75 -15.47 -8.99
N ALA A 252 13.54 -15.75 -10.04
CA ALA A 252 14.98 -15.51 -10.05
C ALA A 252 15.42 -15.01 -11.44
N THR A 253 16.54 -14.28 -11.50
CA THR A 253 17.03 -13.68 -12.75
C THR A 253 17.81 -14.65 -13.63
N ASP A 254 18.41 -15.70 -13.08
CA ASP A 254 19.19 -16.72 -13.81
C ASP A 254 18.84 -18.15 -13.33
N LEU A 255 17.65 -18.61 -13.73
CA LEU A 255 17.14 -19.93 -13.33
C LEU A 255 17.95 -21.10 -13.89
N GLU A 256 18.65 -20.94 -15.02
CA GLU A 256 19.41 -22.04 -15.62
C GLU A 256 20.61 -22.44 -14.74
N THR A 257 21.28 -21.44 -14.14
CA THR A 257 22.45 -21.67 -13.27
C THR A 257 22.04 -22.13 -11.87
N SER A 258 20.96 -21.58 -11.31
CA SER A 258 20.56 -21.84 -9.91
C SER A 258 19.72 -23.12 -9.73
N LEU A 259 18.96 -23.53 -10.76
CA LEU A 259 18.06 -24.68 -10.67
C LEU A 259 18.73 -26.00 -10.25
N PRO A 260 19.92 -26.40 -10.76
CA PRO A 260 20.55 -27.65 -10.33
C PRO A 260 20.90 -27.69 -8.84
N GLN A 261 21.33 -26.56 -8.28
CA GLN A 261 21.67 -26.45 -6.86
C GLN A 261 20.43 -26.53 -5.98
N ILE A 262 19.38 -25.80 -6.38
CA ILE A 262 18.07 -25.80 -5.72
C ILE A 262 17.44 -27.19 -5.77
N ALA A 263 17.44 -27.82 -6.94
CA ALA A 263 16.91 -29.17 -7.13
C ALA A 263 17.66 -30.19 -6.28
N GLY A 264 19.00 -30.14 -6.28
CA GLY A 264 19.82 -31.00 -5.45
C GLY A 264 19.56 -30.83 -3.95
N GLY A 265 19.28 -29.60 -3.49
CA GLY A 265 18.91 -29.33 -2.11
C GLY A 265 17.52 -29.86 -1.74
N ILE A 266 16.52 -29.60 -2.59
CA ILE A 266 15.15 -30.06 -2.35
C ILE A 266 15.08 -31.60 -2.33
N VAL A 267 15.74 -32.27 -3.27
CA VAL A 267 15.79 -33.74 -3.35
C VAL A 267 16.48 -34.33 -2.11
N LYS A 268 17.55 -33.71 -1.60
CA LYS A 268 18.19 -34.16 -0.36
C LYS A 268 17.29 -33.99 0.87
N SER A 269 16.52 -32.91 0.92
CA SER A 269 15.63 -32.61 2.06
C SER A 269 14.34 -33.42 2.04
N ALA A 270 13.93 -33.94 0.88
CA ALA A 270 12.72 -34.74 0.71
C ALA A 270 12.99 -35.93 -0.26
N PRO A 271 13.76 -36.94 0.18
CA PRO A 271 14.19 -38.05 -0.68
C PRO A 271 13.02 -38.91 -1.18
N ASP A 272 11.92 -38.95 -0.43
CA ASP A 272 10.72 -39.72 -0.77
C ASP A 272 9.72 -38.92 -1.64
N ALA A 273 9.99 -37.65 -1.93
CA ALA A 273 9.13 -36.81 -2.73
C ALA A 273 9.48 -36.90 -4.23
N SER A 274 8.47 -37.09 -5.07
CA SER A 274 8.62 -36.96 -6.53
C SER A 274 8.55 -35.48 -6.90
N VAL A 275 9.71 -34.84 -7.10
CA VAL A 275 9.80 -33.41 -7.44
C VAL A 275 10.00 -33.22 -8.94
N LYS A 276 9.08 -32.50 -9.59
CA LYS A 276 9.19 -32.10 -11.00
C LYS A 276 9.46 -30.61 -11.10
N PHE A 277 10.55 -30.24 -11.76
CA PHE A 277 10.87 -28.86 -12.08
C PHE A 277 10.41 -28.54 -13.50
N VAL A 278 9.63 -27.48 -13.66
CA VAL A 278 9.21 -26.96 -14.97
C VAL A 278 9.82 -25.58 -15.12
N LEU A 279 10.80 -25.45 -16.02
CA LEU A 279 11.39 -24.18 -16.36
C LEU A 279 10.56 -23.53 -17.47
N ARG A 280 9.99 -22.35 -17.18
CA ARG A 280 9.30 -21.52 -18.15
C ARG A 280 10.25 -20.41 -18.59
N LEU A 281 10.62 -20.39 -19.87
CA LEU A 281 11.58 -19.43 -20.43
C LEU A 281 10.91 -18.19 -21.05
N ASP A 282 9.60 -18.07 -20.88
CA ASP A 282 8.78 -17.04 -21.50
C ASP A 282 9.17 -15.64 -20.97
N LYS A 283 10.05 -14.98 -21.73
CA LYS A 283 10.16 -13.52 -21.86
C LYS A 283 9.88 -13.15 -23.30
#